data_AF-A0A2T3ZS43-F1
#
_entry.id   AF-A0A2T3ZS43-F1
#
_cell.length_a   1.000
_cell.length_b   1.000
_cell.length_c   1.000
_cell.angle_alpha   90.00
_cell.angle_beta   90.00
_cell.angle_gamma   90.00
#
_symmetry.space_group_name_H-M   'P 1'
#
loop_
_entity.id
_entity.type
_entity.pdbx_description
1 polymer ?
#
loop_
_entity_poly.entity_id
_entity_poly.type
_entity_poly.pdbx_seq_one_letter_code
_entity_poly.pdbx_strand_id
1 'polypeptide(L)'
;LEEWSDWFMWKQDVTTALMSQGLELLLKRDTKPPRKDSDWQSAFDARLEAWEDCQRQAVAIVRSSLGNLHLHRVKGMTTVLEIVDALDMWFQGYKTIAFRVLSHEYESLTLEGCTNVAEYVEKLLTVRAKIEQLDESCRIGEAHFINRFLTGLGGNYETFLVIFNVNHSLIPKYKDGKIIKRGVTFGEVVEAARLHE
;
A
#
# COMPACT_ATOMS: atom_id res chain seq x y z
N LEU A 1 0.05 4.38 -14.57
CA LEU A 1 -0.94 4.97 -13.65
C LEU A 1 -2.22 5.20 -14.43
N GLU A 2 -3.14 4.25 -14.38
CA GLU A 2 -4.43 4.31 -15.08
C GLU A 2 -5.61 4.19 -14.09
N GLU A 3 -5.43 3.43 -13.01
CA GLU A 3 -6.43 3.30 -11.93
C GLU A 3 -5.89 3.76 -10.56
N TRP A 4 -6.81 3.99 -9.62
CA TRP A 4 -6.45 4.36 -8.24
C TRP A 4 -5.67 3.24 -7.53
N SER A 5 -5.93 1.99 -7.90
CA SER A 5 -5.29 0.78 -7.38
C SER A 5 -3.79 0.76 -7.69
N ASP A 6 -3.37 1.41 -8.77
CA ASP A 6 -1.97 1.52 -9.19
C ASP A 6 -1.22 2.66 -8.50
N TRP A 7 -1.91 3.56 -7.79
CA TRP A 7 -1.28 4.77 -7.23
C TRP A 7 -0.13 4.44 -6.28
N PHE A 8 -0.35 3.50 -5.36
CA PHE A 8 0.65 3.14 -4.36
C PHE A 8 1.87 2.45 -4.99
N MET A 9 1.62 1.53 -5.92
CA MET A 9 2.67 0.87 -6.70
C MET A 9 3.46 1.88 -7.52
N TRP A 10 2.77 2.78 -8.22
CA TRP A 10 3.38 3.85 -9.00
C TRP A 10 4.24 4.76 -8.12
N LYS A 11 3.76 5.16 -6.94
CA LYS A 11 4.52 6.03 -6.01
C LYS A 11 5.79 5.32 -5.52
N GLN A 12 5.71 4.02 -5.24
CA GLN A 12 6.86 3.20 -4.88
C GLN A 12 7.85 3.06 -6.04
N ASP A 13 7.36 2.80 -7.26
CA ASP A 13 8.18 2.65 -8.47
C ASP A 13 8.90 3.95 -8.81
N VAL A 14 8.20 5.09 -8.76
CA VAL A 14 8.79 6.42 -8.97
C VAL A 14 9.84 6.72 -7.91
N THR A 15 9.56 6.44 -6.63
CA THR A 15 10.54 6.65 -5.57
C THR A 15 11.79 5.79 -5.81
N THR A 16 11.61 4.53 -6.21
CA THR A 16 12.70 3.60 -6.53
C THR A 16 13.51 4.06 -7.75
N ALA A 17 12.84 4.53 -8.80
CA ALA A 17 13.48 5.08 -9.99
C ALA A 17 14.33 6.32 -9.63
N LEU A 18 13.81 7.23 -8.82
CA LEU A 18 14.54 8.40 -8.34
C LEU A 18 15.72 8.03 -7.44
N MET A 19 15.55 7.04 -6.55
CA MET A 19 16.64 6.51 -5.71
C MET A 19 17.78 5.95 -6.57
N SER A 20 17.47 5.19 -7.62
CA SER A 20 18.50 4.61 -8.50
C SER A 20 19.32 5.66 -9.27
N GLN A 21 18.78 6.86 -9.45
CA GLN A 21 19.45 7.99 -10.10
C GLN A 21 20.07 8.99 -9.09
N GLY A 22 20.00 8.71 -7.78
CA GLY A 22 20.49 9.63 -6.74
C GLY A 22 19.66 10.90 -6.56
N LEU A 23 18.43 10.93 -7.09
CA LEU A 23 17.52 12.09 -7.09
C LEU A 23 16.50 12.06 -5.94
N GLU A 24 16.60 11.10 -5.02
CA GLU A 24 15.66 10.90 -3.91
C GLU A 24 15.49 12.13 -3.02
N LEU A 25 16.53 12.96 -2.91
CA LEU A 25 16.57 14.12 -2.04
C LEU A 25 15.62 15.21 -2.52
N LEU A 26 15.27 15.25 -3.82
CA LEU A 26 14.31 16.20 -4.38
C LEU A 26 12.88 15.98 -3.87
N LEU A 27 12.58 14.81 -3.29
CA LEU A 27 11.30 14.50 -2.66
C LEU A 27 11.27 14.80 -1.14
N LYS A 28 12.44 15.01 -0.51
CA LYS A 28 12.54 15.09 0.96
C LYS A 28 13.20 16.36 1.47
N ARG A 29 14.36 16.72 0.91
CA ARG A 29 15.26 17.75 1.47
C ARG A 29 15.50 18.90 0.50
N ASP A 30 15.72 18.59 -0.77
CA ASP A 30 16.18 19.54 -1.80
C ASP A 30 14.98 19.99 -2.67
N THR A 31 13.82 20.14 -2.03
CA THR A 31 12.52 20.43 -2.66
C THR A 31 12.39 21.86 -3.16
N LYS A 32 13.26 22.76 -2.69
CA LYS A 32 13.27 24.19 -3.02
C LYS A 32 14.59 24.57 -3.68
N PRO A 33 14.58 25.60 -4.55
CA PRO A 33 15.81 26.10 -5.14
C PRO A 33 16.80 26.56 -4.05
N PRO A 34 18.12 26.48 -4.31
CA PRO A 34 19.14 26.93 -3.38
C PRO A 34 18.92 28.41 -3.02
N ARG A 35 19.17 28.76 -1.76
CA ARG A 35 19.09 30.16 -1.30
C ARG A 35 20.30 30.93 -1.77
N LYS A 36 20.09 32.21 -2.07
CA LYS A 36 21.16 33.15 -2.36
C LYS A 36 21.88 33.49 -1.06
N ASP A 37 23.03 32.87 -0.86
CA ASP A 37 23.93 33.14 0.26
C ASP A 37 24.86 34.33 -0.08
N SER A 38 25.69 34.79 0.85
CA SER A 38 26.69 35.86 0.64
C SER A 38 27.83 35.49 -0.33
N ASP A 39 27.72 34.34 -0.99
CA ASP A 39 28.68 33.80 -1.93
C ASP A 39 28.75 34.65 -3.22
N TRP A 40 29.84 34.43 -3.97
CA TRP A 40 29.99 34.97 -5.31
C TRP A 40 28.81 34.55 -6.20
N GLN A 41 28.27 35.51 -6.97
CA GLN A 41 27.11 35.31 -7.85
C GLN A 41 27.26 34.06 -8.76
N SER A 42 28.47 33.81 -9.26
CA SER A 42 28.78 32.64 -10.11
C SER A 42 28.61 31.29 -9.40
N ALA A 43 28.93 31.21 -8.10
CA ALA A 43 28.76 29.99 -7.32
C ALA A 43 27.28 29.72 -7.01
N PHE A 44 26.50 30.79 -6.81
CA PHE A 44 25.05 30.69 -6.68
C PHE A 44 24.40 30.23 -8.00
N ASP A 45 24.77 30.84 -9.12
CA ASP A 45 24.21 30.51 -10.43
C ASP A 45 24.49 29.04 -10.81
N ALA A 46 25.71 28.55 -10.57
CA ALA A 46 26.06 27.14 -10.80
C ALA A 46 25.26 26.15 -9.92
N ARG A 47 25.00 26.51 -8.66
CA ARG A 47 24.17 25.69 -7.75
C ARG A 47 22.71 25.66 -8.21
N LEU A 48 22.19 26.80 -8.71
CA LEU A 48 20.84 26.91 -9.22
C LEU A 48 20.66 26.07 -10.49
N GLU A 49 21.57 26.21 -11.45
CA GLU A 49 21.54 25.44 -12.71
C GLU A 49 21.60 23.93 -12.45
N ALA A 50 22.50 23.47 -11.57
CA ALA A 50 22.57 22.06 -11.18
C ALA A 50 21.27 21.55 -10.53
N TRP A 51 20.63 22.37 -9.68
CA TRP A 51 19.34 22.02 -9.10
C TRP A 51 18.23 21.94 -10.15
N GLU A 52 18.18 22.87 -11.10
CA GLU A 52 17.23 22.87 -12.21
C GLU A 52 17.42 21.66 -13.14
N ASP A 53 18.66 21.24 -13.40
CA ASP A 53 18.98 20.02 -14.13
C ASP A 53 18.46 18.77 -13.42
N CYS A 54 18.71 18.65 -12.11
CA CYS A 54 18.19 17.56 -11.30
C CYS A 54 16.65 17.52 -11.31
N GLN A 55 15.99 18.68 -11.20
CA GLN A 55 14.52 18.77 -11.29
C GLN A 55 14.02 18.36 -12.67
N ARG A 56 14.65 18.80 -13.76
CA ARG A 56 14.28 18.41 -15.13
C ARG A 56 14.37 16.90 -15.32
N GLN A 57 15.44 16.26 -14.86
CA GLN A 57 15.61 14.82 -14.93
C GLN A 57 14.54 14.08 -14.12
N ALA A 58 14.31 14.49 -12.86
CA ALA A 58 13.29 13.89 -12.00
C ALA A 58 11.88 14.05 -12.59
N VAL A 59 11.53 15.24 -13.08
CA VAL A 59 10.25 15.50 -13.74
C VAL A 59 10.07 14.65 -14.99
N ALA A 60 11.13 14.45 -15.78
CA ALA A 60 11.08 13.59 -16.95
C ALA A 60 10.79 12.12 -16.58
N ILE A 61 11.45 11.60 -15.54
CA ILE A 61 11.20 10.25 -14.99
C ILE A 61 9.74 10.13 -14.57
N VAL A 62 9.25 11.06 -13.75
CA VAL A 62 7.85 11.02 -13.28
C VAL A 62 6.88 11.11 -14.44
N ARG A 63 7.05 12.05 -15.37
CA ARG A 63 6.18 12.18 -16.54
C ARG A 63 6.16 10.94 -17.42
N SER A 64 7.30 10.29 -17.62
CA SER A 64 7.38 9.06 -18.43
C SER A 64 6.56 7.90 -17.87
N SER A 65 6.30 7.92 -16.56
CA SER A 65 5.50 6.90 -15.87
C SER A 65 4.00 7.22 -15.78
N LEU A 66 3.56 8.38 -16.28
CA LEU A 66 2.18 8.84 -16.22
C LEU A 66 1.41 8.52 -17.51
N GLY A 67 0.14 8.12 -17.35
CA GLY A 67 -0.80 8.06 -18.47
C GLY A 67 -1.24 9.45 -18.95
N ASN A 68 -1.83 9.51 -20.16
CA ASN A 68 -2.22 10.75 -20.84
C ASN A 68 -3.09 11.70 -19.98
N LEU A 69 -4.03 11.14 -19.19
CA LEU A 69 -4.90 11.91 -18.30
C LEU A 69 -4.09 12.70 -17.26
N HIS A 70 -3.14 12.03 -16.61
CA HIS A 70 -2.33 12.63 -15.56
C HIS A 70 -1.30 13.59 -16.12
N LEU A 71 -0.75 13.31 -17.32
CA LEU A 71 0.14 14.22 -18.04
C LEU A 71 -0.49 15.60 -18.27
N HIS A 72 -1.77 15.66 -18.67
CA HIS A 72 -2.47 16.93 -18.84
C HIS A 72 -2.59 17.68 -17.50
N ARG A 73 -2.84 16.97 -16.40
CA ARG A 73 -3.02 17.57 -15.07
C ARG A 73 -1.74 18.17 -14.50
N VAL A 74 -0.59 17.57 -14.80
CA VAL A 74 0.72 18.00 -14.31
C VAL A 74 1.45 18.95 -15.29
N LYS A 75 0.71 19.43 -16.29
CA LYS A 75 1.23 20.37 -17.30
C LYS A 75 1.60 21.69 -16.64
N GLY A 76 2.82 22.15 -16.90
CA GLY A 76 3.35 23.40 -16.34
C GLY A 76 4.00 23.28 -14.96
N MET A 77 3.89 22.13 -14.30
CA MET A 77 4.65 21.84 -13.07
C MET A 77 6.12 21.60 -13.42
N THR A 78 7.01 22.18 -12.62
CA THR A 78 8.46 22.21 -12.92
C THR A 78 9.29 21.48 -11.90
N THR A 79 8.71 21.16 -10.74
CA THR A 79 9.37 20.36 -9.71
C THR A 79 8.72 18.99 -9.56
N VAL A 80 9.51 18.00 -9.17
CA VAL A 80 9.01 16.65 -8.92
C VAL A 80 7.99 16.63 -7.77
N LEU A 81 8.19 17.47 -6.74
CA LEU A 81 7.31 17.56 -5.59
C LEU A 81 5.92 18.10 -5.98
N GLU A 82 5.86 19.17 -6.79
CA GLU A 82 4.58 19.70 -7.29
C GLU A 82 3.75 18.63 -8.01
N ILE A 83 4.42 17.80 -8.82
CA ILE A 83 3.76 16.72 -9.57
C ILE A 83 3.24 15.65 -8.61
N VAL A 84 4.07 15.19 -7.68
CA VAL A 84 3.69 14.15 -6.71
C VAL A 84 2.56 14.63 -5.81
N ASP A 85 2.64 15.86 -5.27
CA ASP A 85 1.61 16.45 -4.40
C ASP A 85 0.28 16.63 -5.13
N ALA A 86 0.30 17.12 -6.37
CA ALA A 86 -0.91 17.32 -7.15
C ALA A 86 -1.62 16.00 -7.48
N LEU A 87 -0.83 14.94 -7.71
CA LEU A 87 -1.37 13.60 -7.90
C LEU A 87 -1.87 13.03 -6.58
N ASP A 88 -1.11 13.12 -5.49
CA ASP A 88 -1.54 12.70 -4.14
C ASP A 88 -2.88 13.34 -3.79
N MET A 89 -3.02 14.67 -3.91
CA MET A 89 -4.29 15.37 -3.65
C MET A 89 -5.45 14.85 -4.49
N TRP A 90 -5.20 14.47 -5.74
CA TRP A 90 -6.23 13.89 -6.59
C TRP A 90 -6.65 12.51 -6.09
N PHE A 91 -5.69 11.63 -5.81
CA PHE A 91 -5.95 10.27 -5.33
C PHE A 91 -6.55 10.25 -3.92
N GLN A 92 -6.26 11.23 -3.07
CA GLN A 92 -6.93 11.42 -1.78
C GLN A 92 -8.46 11.47 -1.94
N GLY A 93 -8.96 12.14 -3.00
CA GLY A 93 -10.39 12.17 -3.32
C GLY A 93 -10.99 10.80 -3.68
N TYR A 94 -10.16 9.84 -4.11
CA TYR A 94 -10.59 8.50 -4.50
C TYR A 94 -10.40 7.45 -3.40
N LYS A 95 -9.65 7.74 -2.32
CA LYS A 95 -9.40 6.79 -1.22
C LYS A 95 -10.68 6.23 -0.62
N THR A 96 -11.71 7.05 -0.44
CA THR A 96 -13.01 6.59 0.10
C THR A 96 -13.72 5.63 -0.85
N ILE A 97 -13.66 5.88 -2.16
CA ILE A 97 -14.26 5.01 -3.17
C ILE A 97 -13.49 3.70 -3.25
N ALA A 98 -12.16 3.79 -3.31
CA ALA A 98 -11.23 2.68 -3.26
C ALA A 98 -11.48 1.77 -2.04
N PHE A 99 -11.58 2.37 -0.86
CA PHE A 99 -11.88 1.66 0.38
C PHE A 99 -13.19 0.89 0.25
N ARG A 100 -14.27 1.51 -0.23
CA ARG A 100 -15.56 0.83 -0.40
C ARG A 100 -15.47 -0.37 -1.35
N VAL A 101 -14.77 -0.23 -2.47
CA VAL A 101 -14.59 -1.31 -3.45
C VAL A 101 -13.82 -2.47 -2.83
N LEU A 102 -12.67 -2.19 -2.20
CA LEU A 102 -11.85 -3.21 -1.56
C LEU A 102 -12.53 -3.85 -0.34
N SER A 103 -13.26 -3.08 0.47
CA SER A 103 -14.03 -3.62 1.60
C SER A 103 -15.09 -4.59 1.11
N HIS A 104 -15.81 -4.24 0.03
CA HIS A 104 -16.78 -5.15 -0.57
C HIS A 104 -16.10 -6.40 -1.13
N GLU A 105 -14.96 -6.28 -1.82
CA GLU A 105 -14.18 -7.41 -2.29
C GLU A 105 -13.75 -8.32 -1.13
N TYR A 106 -13.22 -7.74 -0.05
CA TYR A 106 -12.81 -8.45 1.16
C TYR A 106 -13.97 -9.21 1.84
N GLU A 107 -15.13 -8.56 1.97
CA GLU A 107 -16.33 -9.12 2.60
C GLU A 107 -16.99 -10.20 1.76
N SER A 108 -16.91 -10.12 0.43
CA SER A 108 -17.53 -11.07 -0.49
C SER A 108 -16.63 -12.26 -0.86
N LEU A 109 -15.31 -12.16 -0.64
CA LEU A 109 -14.36 -13.20 -1.03
C LEU A 109 -14.52 -14.47 -0.17
N THR A 110 -14.88 -15.58 -0.81
CA THR A 110 -15.04 -16.91 -0.19
C THR A 110 -14.22 -17.96 -0.95
N LEU A 111 -14.02 -19.14 -0.34
CA LEU A 111 -13.37 -20.28 -0.96
C LEU A 111 -14.13 -20.79 -2.19
N GLU A 112 -15.46 -20.68 -2.22
CA GLU A 112 -16.29 -21.08 -3.37
C GLU A 112 -15.94 -20.31 -4.65
N GLY A 113 -15.49 -19.06 -4.52
CA GLY A 113 -15.00 -18.24 -5.64
C GLY A 113 -13.53 -18.50 -6.02
N CYS A 114 -12.91 -19.55 -5.48
CA CYS A 114 -11.50 -19.89 -5.67
C CYS A 114 -11.33 -21.37 -6.02
N THR A 115 -10.20 -21.72 -6.63
CA THR A 115 -9.89 -23.10 -7.02
C THR A 115 -9.54 -23.98 -5.81
N ASN A 116 -8.87 -23.40 -4.81
CA ASN A 116 -8.38 -24.09 -3.62
C ASN A 116 -8.09 -23.10 -2.48
N VAL A 117 -7.74 -23.63 -1.30
CA VAL A 117 -7.41 -22.82 -0.11
C VAL A 117 -6.23 -21.88 -0.38
N ALA A 118 -5.24 -22.28 -1.18
CA ALA A 118 -4.07 -21.44 -1.46
C ALA A 118 -4.43 -20.17 -2.25
N GLU A 119 -5.25 -20.30 -3.30
CA GLU A 119 -5.75 -19.15 -4.07
C GLU A 119 -6.62 -18.24 -3.19
N TYR A 120 -7.48 -18.83 -2.35
CA TYR A 120 -8.30 -18.04 -1.43
C TYR A 120 -7.46 -17.21 -0.46
N VAL A 121 -6.42 -17.82 0.12
CA VAL A 121 -5.47 -17.14 1.01
C VAL A 121 -4.72 -16.02 0.29
N GLU A 122 -4.24 -16.27 -0.94
CA GLU A 122 -3.52 -15.26 -1.73
C GLU A 122 -4.39 -14.04 -2.02
N LYS A 123 -5.64 -14.26 -2.48
CA LYS A 123 -6.60 -13.17 -2.74
C LYS A 123 -6.92 -12.39 -1.46
N LEU A 124 -7.15 -13.07 -0.33
CA LEU A 124 -7.41 -12.41 0.95
C LEU A 124 -6.23 -11.55 1.42
N LEU A 125 -5.01 -12.07 1.33
CA LEU A 125 -3.79 -11.33 1.70
C LEU A 125 -3.60 -10.11 0.79
N THR A 126 -3.84 -10.28 -0.51
CA THR A 126 -3.74 -9.20 -1.50
C THR A 126 -4.72 -8.08 -1.19
N VAL A 127 -6.00 -8.40 -0.96
CA VAL A 127 -7.01 -7.39 -0.64
C VAL A 127 -6.71 -6.70 0.70
N ARG A 128 -6.30 -7.45 1.73
CA ARG A 128 -5.87 -6.87 3.01
C ARG A 128 -4.72 -5.87 2.83
N ALA A 129 -3.70 -6.24 2.06
CA ALA A 129 -2.56 -5.38 1.80
C ALA A 129 -2.98 -4.09 1.07
N LYS A 130 -3.85 -4.21 0.06
CA LYS A 130 -4.41 -3.04 -0.66
C LYS A 130 -5.21 -2.11 0.26
N ILE A 131 -6.00 -2.66 1.18
CA ILE A 131 -6.76 -1.87 2.17
C ILE A 131 -5.79 -1.12 3.11
N GLU A 132 -4.77 -1.79 3.63
CA GLU A 132 -3.78 -1.20 4.55
C GLU A 132 -2.90 -0.14 3.84
N GLN A 133 -2.69 -0.26 2.53
CA GLN A 133 -2.01 0.77 1.73
C GLN A 133 -2.79 2.07 1.63
N LEU A 134 -4.14 2.03 1.68
CA LEU A 134 -4.95 3.25 1.57
C LEU A 134 -4.65 4.24 2.70
N ASP A 135 -4.61 3.73 3.93
CA ASP A 135 -4.33 4.47 5.15
C ASP A 135 -4.04 3.50 6.31
N GLU A 136 -3.16 3.89 7.23
CA GLU A 136 -2.84 3.08 8.42
C GLU A 136 -4.08 2.79 9.29
N SER A 137 -5.05 3.71 9.32
CA SER A 137 -6.31 3.51 10.04
C SER A 137 -7.18 2.40 9.47
N CYS A 138 -6.95 1.98 8.21
CA CYS A 138 -7.64 0.88 7.57
C CYS A 138 -7.07 -0.50 7.92
N ARG A 139 -6.01 -0.57 8.73
CA ARG A 139 -5.34 -1.82 9.10
C ARG A 139 -6.31 -2.82 9.73
N ILE A 140 -6.43 -3.99 9.09
CA ILE A 140 -7.25 -5.09 9.59
C ILE A 140 -6.46 -5.86 10.66
N GLY A 141 -7.03 -5.93 11.87
CA GLY A 141 -6.45 -6.72 12.97
C GLY A 141 -6.43 -8.22 12.69
N GLU A 142 -5.42 -8.92 13.20
CA GLU A 142 -5.20 -10.34 12.90
C GLU A 142 -6.40 -11.24 13.25
N ALA A 143 -7.02 -11.04 14.42
CA ALA A 143 -8.21 -11.81 14.82
C ALA A 143 -9.38 -11.64 13.84
N HIS A 144 -9.63 -10.42 13.36
CA HIS A 144 -10.67 -10.15 12.36
C HIS A 144 -10.33 -10.77 11.00
N PHE A 145 -9.06 -10.74 10.62
CA PHE A 145 -8.59 -11.36 9.38
C PHE A 145 -8.73 -12.89 9.41
N ILE A 146 -8.32 -13.53 10.50
CA ILE A 146 -8.50 -14.97 10.70
C ILE A 146 -9.99 -15.33 10.70
N ASN A 147 -10.81 -14.55 11.41
CA ASN A 147 -12.26 -14.78 11.42
C ASN A 147 -12.85 -14.67 10.00
N ARG A 148 -12.42 -13.70 9.19
CA ARG A 148 -12.86 -13.58 7.80
C ARG A 148 -12.53 -14.84 7.00
N PHE A 149 -11.29 -15.31 7.07
CA PHE A 149 -10.86 -16.55 6.42
C PHE A 149 -11.73 -17.73 6.83
N LEU A 150 -11.89 -17.98 8.14
CA LEU A 150 -12.69 -19.08 8.67
C LEU A 150 -14.15 -19.02 8.19
N THR A 151 -14.76 -17.83 8.20
CA THR A 151 -16.15 -17.65 7.74
C THR A 151 -16.33 -17.84 6.23
N GLY A 152 -15.27 -17.67 5.44
CA GLY A 152 -15.34 -17.83 3.99
C GLY A 152 -14.95 -19.21 3.47
N LEU A 153 -14.56 -20.16 4.34
CA LEU A 153 -14.27 -21.54 3.94
C LEU A 153 -15.50 -22.31 3.42
N GLY A 154 -16.71 -21.90 3.83
CA GLY A 154 -17.97 -22.50 3.38
C GLY A 154 -18.32 -23.83 4.08
N GLY A 155 -19.44 -24.43 3.66
CA GLY A 155 -20.08 -25.56 4.37
C GLY A 155 -19.23 -26.82 4.46
N ASN A 156 -18.32 -27.06 3.50
CA ASN A 156 -17.44 -28.25 3.50
C ASN A 156 -16.49 -28.28 4.71
N TYR A 157 -16.29 -27.14 5.37
CA TYR A 157 -15.39 -26.99 6.52
C TYR A 157 -16.12 -26.94 7.86
N GLU A 158 -17.44 -27.17 7.93
CA GLU A 158 -18.22 -27.05 9.18
C GLU A 158 -17.64 -27.89 10.34
N THR A 159 -17.34 -29.17 10.10
CA THR A 159 -16.76 -30.07 11.11
C THR A 159 -15.39 -29.56 11.57
N PHE A 160 -14.55 -29.13 10.62
CA PHE A 160 -13.26 -28.52 10.92
C PHE A 160 -13.42 -27.28 11.80
N LEU A 161 -14.34 -26.37 11.44
CA LEU A 161 -14.58 -25.12 12.17
C LEU A 161 -15.00 -25.37 13.62
N VAL A 162 -15.86 -26.36 13.86
CA VAL A 162 -16.28 -26.74 15.23
C VAL A 162 -15.07 -27.20 16.05
N ILE A 163 -14.28 -28.14 15.52
CA ILE A 163 -13.11 -28.69 16.20
C ILE A 163 -12.06 -27.59 16.43
N PHE A 164 -11.83 -26.75 15.42
CA PHE A 164 -10.86 -25.67 15.48
C PHE A 164 -11.23 -24.65 16.56
N ASN A 165 -12.50 -24.20 16.59
CA ASN A 165 -12.96 -23.20 17.56
C ASN A 165 -12.98 -23.70 19.02
N VAL A 166 -13.07 -25.01 19.24
CA VAL A 166 -12.95 -25.61 20.57
C VAL A 166 -11.50 -25.59 21.07
N ASN A 167 -10.54 -25.84 20.17
CA ASN A 167 -9.14 -26.04 20.54
C ASN A 167 -8.30 -24.74 20.49
N HIS A 168 -8.66 -23.83 19.61
CA HIS A 168 -7.93 -22.60 19.34
C HIS A 168 -8.69 -21.36 19.84
N SER A 169 -7.94 -20.28 20.09
CA SER A 169 -8.53 -19.00 20.46
C SER A 169 -8.01 -17.93 19.51
N LEU A 170 -8.90 -17.13 18.93
CA LEU A 170 -8.52 -16.01 18.08
C LEU A 170 -7.99 -14.82 18.89
N ILE A 171 -8.41 -14.71 20.14
CA ILE A 171 -8.08 -13.60 21.03
C ILE A 171 -7.09 -14.09 22.10
N PRO A 172 -5.94 -13.41 22.29
CA PRO A 172 -5.00 -13.76 23.35
C PRO A 172 -5.65 -13.68 24.74
N LYS A 173 -5.30 -14.61 25.64
CA LYS A 173 -5.68 -14.55 27.05
C LYS A 173 -4.62 -13.81 27.86
N TYR A 174 -5.07 -12.90 28.71
CA TYR A 174 -4.22 -12.08 29.56
C TYR A 174 -4.38 -12.44 31.03
N LYS A 175 -3.29 -12.32 31.79
CA LYS A 175 -3.28 -12.30 33.25
C LYS A 175 -2.26 -11.25 33.68
N ASP A 176 -2.68 -10.32 34.53
CA ASP A 176 -1.84 -9.23 35.05
C ASP A 176 -1.11 -8.43 33.94
N GLY A 177 -1.84 -8.12 32.85
CA GLY A 177 -1.31 -7.39 31.69
C GLY A 177 -0.36 -8.19 30.79
N LYS A 178 -0.10 -9.46 31.10
CA LYS A 178 0.77 -10.35 30.32
C LYS A 178 -0.05 -11.40 29.57
N ILE A 179 0.37 -11.71 28.36
CA ILE A 179 -0.24 -12.80 27.57
C ILE A 179 0.15 -14.14 28.20
N ILE A 180 -0.85 -14.91 28.63
CA ILE A 180 -0.68 -16.27 29.18
C ILE A 180 -1.05 -17.36 28.17
N LYS A 181 -1.85 -17.03 27.15
CA LYS A 181 -2.11 -17.89 26.00
C LYS A 181 -2.20 -16.99 24.77
N ARG A 182 -1.33 -17.19 23.78
CA ARG A 182 -1.40 -16.44 22.53
C ARG A 182 -2.63 -16.82 21.73
N GLY A 183 -3.13 -15.87 20.95
CA GLY A 183 -4.07 -16.17 19.88
C GLY A 183 -3.39 -17.04 18.81
N VAL A 184 -4.19 -17.79 18.07
CA VAL A 184 -3.72 -18.50 16.88
C VAL A 184 -3.32 -17.47 15.81
N THR A 185 -2.27 -17.77 15.06
CA THR A 185 -1.82 -16.92 13.95
C THR A 185 -2.52 -17.30 12.65
N PHE A 186 -2.50 -16.40 11.67
CA PHE A 186 -3.07 -16.69 10.36
C PHE A 186 -2.44 -17.93 9.69
N GLY A 187 -1.12 -18.07 9.76
CA GLY A 187 -0.41 -19.23 9.18
C GLY A 187 -0.84 -20.55 9.81
N GLU A 188 -1.03 -20.60 11.13
CA GLU A 188 -1.49 -21.80 11.84
C GLU A 188 -2.90 -22.23 11.39
N VAL A 189 -3.79 -21.26 11.14
CA VAL A 189 -5.15 -21.52 10.69
C VAL A 189 -5.16 -22.04 9.24
N VAL A 190 -4.34 -21.44 8.37
CA VAL A 190 -4.23 -21.85 6.97
C VAL A 190 -3.71 -23.28 6.86
N GLU A 191 -2.66 -23.64 7.60
CA GLU A 191 -2.13 -25.00 7.59
C GLU A 191 -3.15 -26.01 8.14
N ALA A 192 -3.89 -25.65 9.20
CA ALA A 192 -4.94 -26.51 9.72
C ALA A 192 -6.08 -26.73 8.72
N ALA A 193 -6.46 -25.68 7.96
CA ALA A 193 -7.49 -25.77 6.93
C ALA A 193 -7.03 -26.62 5.73
N ARG A 194 -5.79 -26.48 5.26
CA ARG A 194 -5.23 -27.27 4.15
C ARG A 194 -5.19 -28.78 4.44
N LEU A 195 -5.05 -29.18 5.70
CA LEU A 195 -5.13 -30.59 6.08
C LEU A 195 -6.55 -31.18 5.99
N HIS A 196 -7.56 -30.33 5.80
CA HIS A 196 -8.98 -30.70 5.67
C HIS A 196 -9.53 -30.44 4.26
N GLU A 197 -8.68 -30.02 3.32
CA GLU A 197 -8.99 -29.92 1.89
C GLU A 197 -9.01 -31.32 1.24
#